data_AF-A0AAV2HMB5-F1
#
_entry.id   AF-A0AAV2HMB5-F1
#
_cell.length_a   1.000
_cell.length_b   1.000
_cell.length_c   1.000
_cell.angle_alpha   90.00
_cell.angle_beta   90.00
_cell.angle_gamma   90.00
#
_symmetry.space_group_name_H-M   'P 1'
#
loop_
_entity.id
_entity.type
_entity.pdbx_description
1 polymer ?
#
loop_
_entity_poly.entity_id
_entity_poly.type
_entity_poly.pdbx_seq_one_letter_code
_entity_poly.pdbx_strand_id
1 'polypeptide(L)'
;MSNPTDIDVLLIGKTGNGKSATGNSILRNKVFKSVPSSTSVTKSVESDVTEFDGRVIKVVDGPGVGDTRLNNEESVRMMTNAMSGAIAENARGYHAFLLVVRYGGRFTAEDQDTIVFLKKLFGENFVKSFCILVMTCGDVFEEDGLEMKKTFKEWCRDQEGVLQDLLRECDYRAMIFDNRTKDEGKKRKQLTELIQMIDNLRSQGHRYTDDHFRRAKNTRDRLVIEAQVPVIREETMNEASLILQKLQAIQSQFEPEHRIENLEKLLIRSDGLLKSITEKDKGTGTLHVLSQTVHSIHNTILDEIKFSKNVKEKNERMKKEEEERMKIFQEEMDKQKAAYEKLIQEGKLDDQRRKEMQLEQERMRQSLDEQRKKDLDARERQLQLQNEELRRMREESDSLRNNFYEVKQQESQSFGFLDFITLIAKPILKLFGF
;
A
#
# COMPACT_ATOMS: atom_id res chain seq x y z
N MET A 1 -68.78 30.62 -18.96
CA MET A 1 -67.50 31.00 -18.30
C MET A 1 -67.17 29.90 -17.31
N SER A 2 -65.89 29.56 -17.13
CA SER A 2 -65.46 28.70 -16.03
C SER A 2 -65.72 29.41 -14.69
N ASN A 3 -66.07 28.66 -13.64
CA ASN A 3 -66.11 29.24 -12.30
C ASN A 3 -64.70 29.72 -11.93
N PRO A 4 -64.54 30.88 -11.28
CA PRO A 4 -63.24 31.35 -10.83
C PRO A 4 -62.69 30.38 -9.77
N THR A 5 -61.58 29.70 -10.06
CA THR A 5 -60.95 28.76 -9.12
C THR A 5 -60.04 29.52 -8.16
N ASP A 6 -60.12 29.19 -6.85
CA ASP A 6 -59.19 29.72 -5.85
C ASP A 6 -57.75 29.55 -6.31
N ILE A 7 -56.90 30.52 -5.98
CA ILE A 7 -55.46 30.48 -6.20
C ILE A 7 -54.73 30.27 -4.87
N ASP A 8 -53.61 29.56 -4.94
CA ASP A 8 -52.72 29.26 -3.84
C ASP A 8 -51.30 29.38 -4.38
N VAL A 9 -50.51 30.29 -3.83
CA VAL A 9 -49.10 30.52 -4.23
C VAL A 9 -48.14 30.46 -3.04
N LEU A 10 -46.94 29.94 -3.30
CA LEU A 10 -45.81 29.97 -2.37
C LEU A 10 -44.71 30.89 -2.92
N LEU A 11 -44.28 31.87 -2.12
CA LEU A 11 -43.18 32.76 -2.46
C LEU A 11 -41.84 32.11 -2.08
N ILE A 12 -40.90 32.03 -3.02
CA ILE A 12 -39.58 31.39 -2.82
C ILE A 12 -38.43 32.24 -3.38
N GLY A 13 -37.19 31.96 -2.97
CA GLY A 13 -35.99 32.66 -3.40
C GLY A 13 -35.17 33.27 -2.25
N LYS A 14 -34.06 33.93 -2.59
CA LYS A 14 -33.10 34.50 -1.62
C LYS A 14 -33.77 35.49 -0.64
N THR A 15 -33.18 35.64 0.55
CA THR A 15 -33.55 36.73 1.49
C THR A 15 -33.15 38.08 0.90
N GLY A 16 -33.87 39.15 1.21
CA GLY A 16 -33.62 40.48 0.63
C GLY A 16 -34.27 40.71 -0.75
N ASN A 17 -34.57 39.67 -1.53
CA ASN A 17 -35.25 39.78 -2.84
C ASN A 17 -36.73 40.24 -2.77
N GLY A 18 -37.25 40.61 -1.60
CA GLY A 18 -38.57 41.26 -1.50
C GLY A 18 -39.80 40.33 -1.61
N LYS A 19 -39.68 39.03 -1.27
CA LYS A 19 -40.83 38.10 -1.19
C LYS A 19 -42.01 38.68 -0.41
N SER A 20 -41.80 39.01 0.87
CA SER A 20 -42.81 39.59 1.78
C SER A 20 -43.44 40.87 1.23
N ALA A 21 -42.68 41.70 0.49
CA ALA A 21 -43.20 42.89 -0.18
C ALA A 21 -44.13 42.53 -1.34
N THR A 22 -43.73 41.58 -2.18
CA THR A 22 -44.53 41.05 -3.29
C THR A 22 -45.81 40.39 -2.77
N GLY A 23 -45.72 39.63 -1.68
CA GLY A 23 -46.88 39.03 -1.01
C GLY A 23 -47.88 40.08 -0.52
N ASN A 24 -47.40 41.13 0.14
CA ASN A 24 -48.23 42.27 0.54
C ASN A 24 -48.86 43.01 -0.66
N SER A 25 -48.14 43.11 -1.79
CA SER A 25 -48.69 43.69 -3.02
C SER A 25 -49.77 42.83 -3.69
N ILE A 26 -49.67 41.50 -3.60
CA ILE A 26 -50.71 40.56 -4.06
C ILE A 26 -51.92 40.59 -3.11
N LEU A 27 -51.70 40.54 -1.80
CA LEU A 27 -52.74 40.61 -0.76
C LEU A 27 -53.39 42.00 -0.63
N ARG A 28 -52.83 43.02 -1.30
CA ARG A 28 -53.21 44.45 -1.21
C ARG A 28 -53.21 45.02 0.22
N ASN A 29 -52.57 44.33 1.17
CA ASN A 29 -52.53 44.62 2.60
C ASN A 29 -51.10 44.41 3.16
N LYS A 30 -50.77 45.02 4.30
CA LYS A 30 -49.47 44.88 4.96
C LYS A 30 -49.52 43.80 6.04
N VAL A 31 -49.47 42.54 5.61
CA VAL A 31 -49.53 41.36 6.48
C VAL A 31 -48.13 40.90 6.86
N PHE A 32 -47.32 40.57 5.85
CA PHE A 32 -45.96 40.04 6.04
C PHE A 32 -44.98 41.15 6.45
N LYS A 33 -44.07 40.84 7.38
CA LYS A 33 -43.12 41.81 7.96
C LYS A 33 -41.95 42.15 7.02
N SER A 34 -42.26 42.91 5.97
CA SER A 34 -41.30 43.40 4.97
C SER A 34 -40.38 44.54 5.48
N VAL A 35 -39.51 44.24 6.45
CA VAL A 35 -38.49 45.16 6.99
C VAL A 35 -37.08 44.72 6.53
N PRO A 36 -36.19 45.62 6.08
CA PRO A 36 -34.79 45.27 5.85
C PRO A 36 -34.13 44.79 7.15
N SER A 37 -33.67 43.53 7.16
CA SER A 37 -33.05 42.89 8.33
C SER A 37 -31.78 42.15 7.91
N SER A 38 -30.74 42.28 8.73
CA SER A 38 -29.46 41.55 8.60
C SER A 38 -29.47 40.16 9.26
N THR A 39 -30.61 39.72 9.80
CA THR A 39 -30.76 38.39 10.42
C THR A 39 -31.49 37.44 9.46
N SER A 40 -30.72 36.63 8.73
CA SER A 40 -31.13 35.99 7.48
C SER A 40 -32.10 34.80 7.58
N VAL A 41 -32.90 34.67 8.66
CA VAL A 41 -33.85 33.57 8.85
C VAL A 41 -35.24 34.07 9.29
N THR A 42 -36.19 34.13 8.36
CA THR A 42 -37.63 34.07 8.69
C THR A 42 -37.93 32.67 9.23
N LYS A 43 -38.07 32.55 10.56
CA LYS A 43 -38.25 31.26 11.26
C LYS A 43 -39.67 30.70 11.18
N SER A 44 -40.63 31.51 10.73
CA SER A 44 -42.04 31.15 10.54
C SER A 44 -42.39 31.30 9.06
N VAL A 45 -43.18 30.36 8.56
CA VAL A 45 -44.01 30.56 7.37
C VAL A 45 -45.16 31.48 7.79
N GLU A 46 -45.49 32.48 6.97
CA GLU A 46 -46.65 33.36 7.19
C GLU A 46 -47.59 33.23 5.98
N SER A 47 -48.91 33.17 6.21
CA SER A 47 -49.88 33.13 5.11
C SER A 47 -51.17 33.89 5.42
N ASP A 48 -51.81 34.37 4.35
CA ASP A 48 -53.09 35.08 4.40
C ASP A 48 -53.83 34.96 3.05
N VAL A 49 -55.05 35.48 2.98
CA VAL A 49 -55.94 35.45 1.81
C VAL A 49 -56.43 36.85 1.41
N THR A 50 -56.61 37.08 0.12
CA THR A 50 -57.40 38.19 -0.42
C THR A 50 -58.43 37.69 -1.41
N GLU A 51 -59.51 38.45 -1.61
CA GLU A 51 -60.33 38.30 -2.81
C GLU A 51 -59.83 39.25 -3.92
N PHE A 52 -59.88 38.81 -5.18
CA PHE A 52 -59.69 39.66 -6.36
C PHE A 52 -60.49 39.11 -7.54
N ASP A 53 -61.28 39.97 -8.20
CA ASP A 53 -62.16 39.62 -9.33
C ASP A 53 -62.95 38.30 -9.13
N GLY A 54 -63.48 38.08 -7.92
CA GLY A 54 -64.26 36.90 -7.54
C GLY A 54 -63.45 35.63 -7.26
N ARG A 55 -62.12 35.71 -7.10
CA ARG A 55 -61.24 34.60 -6.72
C ARG A 55 -60.63 34.84 -5.34
N VAL A 56 -60.63 33.82 -4.48
CA VAL A 56 -59.79 33.81 -3.28
C VAL A 56 -58.35 33.48 -3.69
N ILE A 57 -57.39 34.23 -3.17
CA ILE A 57 -55.95 34.05 -3.43
C ILE A 57 -55.25 33.88 -2.08
N LYS A 58 -54.88 32.64 -1.73
CA LYS A 58 -53.97 32.35 -0.60
C LYS A 58 -52.53 32.64 -1.03
N VAL A 59 -51.85 33.51 -0.30
CA VAL A 59 -50.43 33.78 -0.44
C VAL A 59 -49.70 33.24 0.77
N VAL A 60 -48.60 32.51 0.53
CA VAL A 60 -47.73 31.97 1.59
C VAL A 60 -46.32 32.53 1.38
N ASP A 61 -45.81 33.30 2.34
CA ASP A 61 -44.43 33.78 2.31
C ASP A 61 -43.49 32.69 2.83
N GLY A 62 -42.80 32.04 1.89
CA GLY A 62 -41.87 30.96 2.22
C GLY A 62 -40.57 31.48 2.85
N PRO A 63 -39.87 30.64 3.63
CA PRO A 63 -38.59 31.01 4.22
C PRO A 63 -37.59 31.44 3.14
N GLY A 64 -36.74 32.42 3.46
CA GLY A 64 -35.73 32.87 2.51
C GLY A 64 -34.53 31.94 2.44
N VAL A 65 -34.03 31.67 1.23
CA VAL A 65 -32.82 30.86 1.02
C VAL A 65 -31.56 31.56 1.58
N GLY A 66 -31.63 32.86 1.90
CA GLY A 66 -30.60 33.59 2.68
C GLY A 66 -29.23 33.74 2.00
N ASP A 67 -28.29 34.38 2.71
CA ASP A 67 -26.84 34.14 2.53
C ASP A 67 -26.47 32.81 3.23
N THR A 68 -27.32 31.78 3.06
CA THR A 68 -27.22 30.52 3.79
C THR A 68 -26.00 29.79 3.28
N ARG A 69 -25.15 29.35 4.21
CA ARG A 69 -24.02 28.48 3.88
C ARG A 69 -24.56 27.12 3.42
N LEU A 70 -24.82 26.98 2.12
CA LEU A 70 -25.26 25.72 1.50
C LEU A 70 -24.18 24.62 1.57
N ASN A 71 -22.97 24.99 1.96
CA ASN A 71 -21.86 24.13 2.40
C ASN A 71 -21.82 23.89 3.93
N ASN A 72 -22.95 24.00 4.63
CA ASN A 72 -23.09 23.69 6.05
C ASN A 72 -24.35 22.83 6.30
N GLU A 73 -24.17 21.70 6.98
CA GLU A 73 -25.24 20.70 7.17
C GLU A 73 -26.44 21.23 7.97
N GLU A 74 -26.18 21.91 9.09
CA GLU A 74 -27.24 22.47 9.95
C GLU A 74 -28.09 23.49 9.19
N SER A 75 -27.44 24.38 8.46
CA SER A 75 -28.07 25.38 7.60
C SER A 75 -28.98 24.74 6.54
N VAL A 76 -28.49 23.72 5.83
CA VAL A 76 -29.26 22.98 4.82
C VAL A 76 -30.42 22.19 5.44
N ARG A 77 -30.24 21.59 6.62
CA ARG A 77 -31.30 20.91 7.38
C ARG A 77 -32.38 21.87 7.85
N MET A 78 -32.01 22.99 8.46
CA MET A 78 -32.96 24.01 8.91
C MET A 78 -33.79 24.54 7.74
N MET A 79 -33.14 24.86 6.62
CA MET A 79 -33.82 25.37 5.43
C MET A 79 -34.76 24.32 4.80
N THR A 80 -34.32 23.06 4.74
CA THR A 80 -35.13 21.93 4.27
C THR A 80 -36.35 21.68 5.15
N ASN A 81 -36.19 21.76 6.48
CA ASN A 81 -37.29 21.59 7.43
C ASN A 81 -38.30 22.74 7.34
N ALA A 82 -37.84 23.99 7.25
CA ALA A 82 -38.71 25.16 7.12
C ALA A 82 -39.54 25.11 5.82
N MET A 83 -38.92 24.75 4.69
CA MET A 83 -39.62 24.56 3.42
C MET A 83 -40.55 23.33 3.43
N SER A 84 -40.20 22.26 4.15
CA SER A 84 -41.11 21.12 4.34
C SER A 84 -42.36 21.53 5.14
N GLY A 85 -42.20 22.41 6.13
CA GLY A 85 -43.31 23.04 6.84
C GLY A 85 -44.19 23.90 5.92
N ALA A 86 -43.59 24.70 5.04
CA ALA A 86 -44.32 25.50 4.06
C ALA A 86 -45.14 24.63 3.08
N ILE A 87 -44.66 23.46 2.67
CA ILE A 87 -45.46 22.49 1.89
C ILE A 87 -46.61 21.93 2.74
N ALA A 88 -46.34 21.47 3.96
CA ALA A 88 -47.34 20.87 4.84
C ALA A 88 -48.45 21.84 5.29
N GLU A 89 -48.18 23.16 5.32
CA GLU A 89 -49.19 24.18 5.61
C GLU A 89 -50.28 24.31 4.53
N ASN A 90 -50.08 23.71 3.36
CA ASN A 90 -51.10 23.65 2.30
C ASN A 90 -51.35 22.24 1.77
N ALA A 91 -52.16 21.48 2.50
CA ALA A 91 -52.58 20.13 2.10
C ALA A 91 -53.33 20.05 0.75
N ARG A 92 -53.87 21.16 0.21
CA ARG A 92 -54.40 21.20 -1.17
C ARG A 92 -53.29 21.26 -2.22
N GLY A 93 -52.10 21.76 -1.86
CA GLY A 93 -50.99 22.05 -2.75
C GLY A 93 -51.04 23.45 -3.38
N TYR A 94 -49.96 23.85 -4.05
CA TYR A 94 -49.80 25.17 -4.67
C TYR A 94 -49.99 25.11 -6.19
N HIS A 95 -50.69 26.07 -6.78
CA HIS A 95 -50.79 26.14 -8.25
C HIS A 95 -49.51 26.70 -8.86
N ALA A 96 -48.90 27.67 -8.18
CA ALA A 96 -47.67 28.32 -8.62
C ALA A 96 -46.69 28.56 -7.47
N PHE A 97 -45.40 28.46 -7.79
CA PHE A 97 -44.33 29.03 -6.99
C PHE A 97 -43.93 30.36 -7.61
N LEU A 98 -43.93 31.44 -6.83
CA LEU A 98 -43.42 32.73 -7.28
C LEU A 98 -41.96 32.83 -6.84
N LEU A 99 -41.06 32.63 -7.80
CA LEU A 99 -39.62 32.70 -7.59
C LEU A 99 -39.21 34.17 -7.64
N VAL A 100 -38.89 34.75 -6.49
CA VAL A 100 -38.70 36.20 -6.35
C VAL A 100 -37.21 36.57 -6.46
N VAL A 101 -36.91 37.41 -7.45
CA VAL A 101 -35.57 37.91 -7.78
C VAL A 101 -35.57 39.44 -7.78
N ARG A 102 -34.44 40.08 -7.50
CA ARG A 102 -34.32 41.54 -7.46
C ARG A 102 -33.81 42.10 -8.81
N TYR A 103 -34.57 42.98 -9.46
CA TYR A 103 -34.09 43.73 -10.63
C TYR A 103 -32.96 44.72 -10.25
N GLY A 104 -32.09 45.05 -11.20
CA GLY A 104 -30.90 45.88 -11.00
C GLY A 104 -29.75 45.20 -10.23
N GLY A 105 -29.95 43.98 -9.72
CA GLY A 105 -28.87 43.13 -9.22
C GLY A 105 -28.17 42.39 -10.36
N ARG A 106 -26.86 42.12 -10.21
CA ARG A 106 -26.20 41.10 -11.04
C ARG A 106 -26.71 39.73 -10.59
N PHE A 107 -27.09 38.86 -11.52
CA PHE A 107 -27.38 37.46 -11.20
C PHE A 107 -26.05 36.76 -10.89
N THR A 108 -25.88 36.28 -9.65
CA THR A 108 -24.60 35.77 -9.15
C THR A 108 -24.52 34.24 -9.17
N ALA A 109 -23.34 33.70 -8.86
CA ALA A 109 -23.19 32.27 -8.56
C ALA A 109 -24.02 31.84 -7.34
N GLU A 110 -24.28 32.74 -6.39
CA GLU A 110 -25.12 32.45 -5.22
C GLU A 110 -26.62 32.37 -5.58
N ASP A 111 -27.06 33.17 -6.55
CA ASP A 111 -28.39 33.03 -7.15
C ASP A 111 -28.49 31.70 -7.93
N GLN A 112 -27.43 31.30 -8.64
CA GLN A 112 -27.35 29.98 -9.30
C GLN A 112 -27.46 28.83 -8.29
N ASP A 113 -26.67 28.87 -7.21
CA ASP A 113 -26.71 27.88 -6.13
C ASP A 113 -28.08 27.84 -5.43
N THR A 114 -28.71 29.01 -5.26
CA THR A 114 -30.10 29.12 -4.79
C THR A 114 -31.08 28.39 -5.70
N ILE A 115 -30.97 28.52 -7.03
CA ILE A 115 -31.83 27.78 -7.98
C ILE A 115 -31.54 26.27 -7.92
N VAL A 116 -30.27 25.86 -7.89
CA VAL A 116 -29.88 24.43 -7.79
C VAL A 116 -30.39 23.80 -6.50
N PHE A 117 -30.28 24.50 -5.37
CA PHE A 117 -30.85 24.08 -4.09
C PHE A 117 -32.37 23.89 -4.19
N LEU A 118 -33.10 24.89 -4.71
CA LEU A 118 -34.56 24.82 -4.85
C LEU A 118 -35.01 23.68 -5.79
N LYS A 119 -34.26 23.39 -6.85
CA LYS A 119 -34.52 22.23 -7.74
C LYS A 119 -34.32 20.90 -7.03
N LYS A 120 -33.20 20.70 -6.32
CA LYS A 120 -32.98 19.47 -5.54
C LYS A 120 -34.00 19.32 -4.40
N LEU A 121 -34.51 20.43 -3.88
CA LEU A 121 -35.49 20.49 -2.81
C LEU A 121 -36.92 20.10 -3.25
N PHE A 122 -37.41 20.73 -4.33
CA PHE A 122 -38.78 20.56 -4.85
C PHE A 122 -38.89 19.57 -6.03
N GLY A 123 -37.76 19.12 -6.58
CA GLY A 123 -37.66 18.23 -7.74
C GLY A 123 -37.44 19.01 -9.04
N GLU A 124 -36.49 18.56 -9.88
CA GLU A 124 -35.96 19.29 -11.05
C GLU A 124 -37.03 19.95 -11.96
N ASN A 125 -38.17 19.28 -12.20
CA ASN A 125 -39.21 19.81 -13.08
C ASN A 125 -40.07 20.94 -12.48
N PHE A 126 -39.90 21.31 -11.20
CA PHE A 126 -40.80 22.26 -10.54
C PHE A 126 -40.75 23.66 -11.19
N VAL A 127 -39.56 24.12 -11.61
CA VAL A 127 -39.38 25.38 -12.37
C VAL A 127 -40.20 25.37 -13.66
N LYS A 128 -40.07 24.28 -14.41
CA LYS A 128 -40.69 24.11 -15.73
C LYS A 128 -42.22 24.01 -15.66
N SER A 129 -42.77 23.35 -14.64
CA SER A 129 -44.21 23.08 -14.53
C SER A 129 -44.99 24.08 -13.67
N PHE A 130 -44.40 24.64 -12.61
CA PHE A 130 -45.12 25.41 -11.58
C PHE A 130 -44.51 26.78 -11.25
N CYS A 131 -43.29 27.13 -11.70
CA CYS A 131 -42.73 28.45 -11.40
C CYS A 131 -43.20 29.55 -12.36
N ILE A 132 -43.36 30.73 -11.76
CA ILE A 132 -43.34 32.06 -12.39
C ILE A 132 -42.16 32.83 -11.77
N LEU A 133 -41.36 33.49 -12.60
CA LEU A 133 -40.28 34.36 -12.15
C LEU A 133 -40.83 35.76 -11.88
N VAL A 134 -40.80 36.21 -10.63
CA VAL A 134 -41.24 37.55 -10.24
C VAL A 134 -40.03 38.40 -9.92
N MET A 135 -39.79 39.44 -10.71
CA MET A 135 -38.76 40.43 -10.42
C MET A 135 -39.34 41.59 -9.61
N THR A 136 -38.72 41.93 -8.50
CA THR A 136 -39.06 43.16 -7.73
C THR A 136 -38.24 44.35 -8.21
N CYS A 137 -38.64 45.55 -7.80
CA CYS A 137 -38.08 46.84 -8.22
C CYS A 137 -38.54 47.26 -9.63
N GLY A 138 -39.84 47.09 -9.89
CA GLY A 138 -40.50 47.65 -11.07
C GLY A 138 -40.50 49.17 -11.14
N ASP A 139 -40.33 49.86 -10.00
CA ASP A 139 -40.04 51.30 -9.96
C ASP A 139 -38.73 51.62 -10.69
N VAL A 140 -37.65 50.88 -10.38
CA VAL A 140 -36.35 51.04 -11.05
C VAL A 140 -36.40 50.55 -12.51
N PHE A 141 -37.13 49.47 -12.81
CA PHE A 141 -37.29 49.01 -14.19
C PHE A 141 -38.08 50.00 -15.07
N GLU A 142 -39.06 50.71 -14.52
CA GLU A 142 -39.75 51.77 -15.25
C GLU A 142 -38.83 52.98 -15.53
N GLU A 143 -37.98 53.36 -14.57
CA GLU A 143 -36.98 54.42 -14.75
C GLU A 143 -35.94 54.03 -15.83
N ASP A 144 -35.26 52.89 -15.68
CA ASP A 144 -34.30 52.36 -16.68
C ASP A 144 -34.95 52.13 -18.05
N GLY A 145 -36.22 51.67 -18.05
CA GLY A 145 -36.99 51.32 -19.25
C GLY A 145 -37.24 52.51 -20.18
N LEU A 146 -37.25 53.74 -19.66
CA LEU A 146 -37.35 54.97 -20.47
C LEU A 146 -36.11 55.20 -21.34
N GLU A 147 -34.92 54.86 -20.81
CA GLU A 147 -33.67 54.93 -21.56
C GLU A 147 -33.51 53.72 -22.50
N MET A 148 -33.77 52.51 -21.99
CA MET A 148 -33.62 51.26 -22.73
C MET A 148 -34.63 51.08 -23.88
N LYS A 149 -35.81 51.71 -23.79
CA LYS A 149 -36.92 51.62 -24.77
C LYS A 149 -37.37 50.19 -25.08
N LYS A 150 -37.34 49.32 -24.07
CA LYS A 150 -37.72 47.90 -24.16
C LYS A 150 -38.80 47.55 -23.14
N THR A 151 -39.73 46.69 -23.52
CA THR A 151 -40.62 46.05 -22.55
C THR A 151 -39.86 45.04 -21.71
N PHE A 152 -40.39 44.70 -20.53
CA PHE A 152 -39.80 43.68 -19.66
C PHE A 152 -39.64 42.31 -20.35
N LYS A 153 -40.53 41.98 -21.30
CA LYS A 153 -40.47 40.72 -22.08
C LYS A 153 -39.35 40.72 -23.12
N GLU A 154 -39.00 41.88 -23.67
CA GLU A 154 -37.84 42.02 -24.56
C GLU A 154 -36.54 42.01 -23.75
N TRP A 155 -36.50 42.77 -22.65
CA TRP A 155 -35.38 42.74 -21.70
C TRP A 155 -35.07 41.31 -21.22
N CYS A 156 -36.09 40.50 -20.91
CA CYS A 156 -35.92 39.07 -20.55
C CYS A 156 -35.29 38.23 -21.68
N ARG A 157 -35.54 38.54 -22.95
CA ARG A 157 -34.95 37.80 -24.09
C ARG A 157 -33.49 38.16 -24.31
N ASP A 158 -33.11 39.39 -23.97
CA ASP A 158 -31.74 39.91 -24.08
C ASP A 158 -30.82 39.49 -22.91
N GLN A 159 -31.34 38.82 -21.87
CA GLN A 159 -30.51 38.33 -20.76
C GLN A 159 -29.62 37.18 -21.22
N GLU A 160 -28.45 37.02 -20.59
CA GLU A 160 -27.47 35.96 -20.87
C GLU A 160 -27.17 35.10 -19.63
N GLY A 161 -26.46 33.98 -19.83
CA GLY A 161 -26.01 33.08 -18.76
C GLY A 161 -27.15 32.49 -17.93
N VAL A 162 -26.90 32.32 -16.61
CA VAL A 162 -27.80 31.60 -15.71
C VAL A 162 -29.23 32.18 -15.67
N LEU A 163 -29.36 33.50 -15.80
CA LEU A 163 -30.68 34.15 -15.87
C LEU A 163 -31.41 33.81 -17.18
N GLN A 164 -30.70 33.75 -18.31
CA GLN A 164 -31.25 33.30 -19.59
C GLN A 164 -31.75 31.85 -19.52
N ASP A 165 -30.97 30.97 -18.89
CA ASP A 165 -31.32 29.55 -18.75
C ASP A 165 -32.51 29.33 -17.82
N LEU A 166 -32.57 30.06 -16.69
CA LEU A 166 -33.73 30.09 -15.80
C LEU A 166 -34.98 30.59 -16.52
N LEU A 167 -34.86 31.67 -17.30
CA LEU A 167 -35.96 32.23 -18.10
C LEU A 167 -36.45 31.26 -19.18
N ARG A 168 -35.55 30.55 -19.86
CA ARG A 168 -35.92 29.50 -20.84
C ARG A 168 -36.61 28.32 -20.17
N GLU A 169 -36.11 27.86 -19.03
CA GLU A 169 -36.68 26.75 -18.28
C GLU A 169 -38.08 27.05 -17.74
N CYS A 170 -38.29 28.27 -17.25
CA CYS A 170 -39.62 28.77 -16.88
C CYS A 170 -40.44 29.28 -18.07
N ASP A 171 -40.05 28.97 -19.32
CA ASP A 171 -40.83 29.24 -20.54
C ASP A 171 -41.14 30.73 -20.77
N TYR A 172 -40.23 31.60 -20.35
CA TYR A 172 -40.36 33.06 -20.26
C TYR A 172 -41.61 33.55 -19.48
N ARG A 173 -42.13 32.73 -18.55
CA ARG A 173 -43.13 33.12 -17.55
C ARG A 173 -42.48 34.01 -16.48
N ALA A 174 -42.18 35.24 -16.86
CA ALA A 174 -41.56 36.25 -16.02
C ALA A 174 -42.38 37.54 -16.02
N MET A 175 -42.43 38.21 -14.86
CA MET A 175 -43.07 39.52 -14.71
C MET A 175 -42.33 40.40 -13.71
N ILE A 176 -42.50 41.71 -13.86
CA ILE A 176 -41.93 42.76 -13.00
C ILE A 176 -43.00 43.29 -12.03
N PHE A 177 -42.60 43.56 -10.79
CA PHE A 177 -43.44 44.08 -9.72
C PHE A 177 -42.85 45.36 -9.13
N ASP A 178 -43.55 46.47 -9.29
CA ASP A 178 -43.44 47.63 -8.42
C ASP A 178 -44.25 47.37 -7.13
N ASN A 179 -43.52 47.00 -6.06
CA ASN A 179 -44.06 46.78 -4.72
C ASN A 179 -44.25 48.09 -3.91
N ARG A 180 -43.82 49.24 -4.45
CA ARG A 180 -43.92 50.57 -3.84
C ARG A 180 -45.07 51.40 -4.43
N THR A 181 -45.60 50.97 -5.57
CA THR A 181 -46.63 51.68 -6.33
C THR A 181 -47.84 52.07 -5.48
N LYS A 182 -48.30 53.32 -5.66
CA LYS A 182 -49.53 53.84 -5.05
C LYS A 182 -50.71 53.86 -6.02
N ASP A 183 -50.45 53.64 -7.31
CA ASP A 183 -51.44 53.63 -8.38
C ASP A 183 -52.26 52.32 -8.33
N GLU A 184 -53.55 52.40 -8.03
CA GLU A 184 -54.44 51.23 -7.99
C GLU A 184 -54.64 50.58 -9.37
N GLY A 185 -54.50 51.33 -10.46
CA GLY A 185 -54.52 50.81 -11.82
C GLY A 185 -53.31 49.91 -12.09
N LYS A 186 -52.11 50.33 -11.70
CA LYS A 186 -50.89 49.50 -11.74
C LYS A 186 -51.01 48.26 -10.84
N LYS A 187 -51.45 48.41 -9.59
CA LYS A 187 -51.68 47.25 -8.69
C LYS A 187 -52.63 46.23 -9.31
N ARG A 188 -53.79 46.70 -9.79
CA ARG A 188 -54.80 45.85 -10.45
C ARG A 188 -54.23 45.18 -11.69
N LYS A 189 -53.44 45.90 -12.51
CA LYS A 189 -52.76 45.33 -13.69
C LYS A 189 -51.78 44.22 -13.30
N GLN A 190 -50.86 44.46 -12.35
CA GLN A 190 -49.89 43.46 -11.89
C GLN A 190 -50.59 42.18 -11.40
N LEU A 191 -51.67 42.33 -10.61
CA LEU A 191 -52.43 41.18 -10.10
C LEU A 191 -53.21 40.45 -11.22
N THR A 192 -53.80 41.19 -12.17
CA THR A 192 -54.45 40.61 -13.35
C THR A 192 -53.46 39.80 -14.20
N GLU A 193 -52.28 40.34 -14.48
CA GLU A 193 -51.24 39.66 -15.26
C GLU A 193 -50.67 38.43 -14.54
N LEU A 194 -50.52 38.49 -13.20
CA LEU A 194 -50.12 37.34 -12.38
C LEU A 194 -51.15 36.21 -12.48
N ILE A 195 -52.44 36.52 -12.28
CA ILE A 195 -53.54 35.55 -12.35
C ILE A 195 -53.59 34.89 -13.73
N GLN A 196 -53.52 35.68 -14.80
CA GLN A 196 -53.47 35.17 -16.17
C GLN A 196 -52.25 34.27 -16.41
N MET A 197 -51.09 34.58 -15.82
CA MET A 197 -49.90 33.74 -15.95
C MET A 197 -50.00 32.42 -15.17
N ILE A 198 -50.70 32.42 -14.02
CA ILE A 198 -51.01 31.20 -13.24
C ILE A 198 -51.99 30.30 -14.00
N ASP A 199 -53.07 30.86 -14.54
CA ASP A 199 -54.08 30.08 -15.31
C ASP A 199 -53.47 29.44 -16.58
N ASN A 200 -52.46 30.08 -17.17
CA ASN A 200 -51.73 29.57 -18.34
C ASN A 200 -50.48 28.73 -17.98
N LEU A 201 -50.31 28.28 -16.73
CA LEU A 201 -49.22 27.38 -16.36
C LEU A 201 -49.34 26.02 -17.07
N ARG A 202 -48.18 25.41 -17.35
CA ARG A 202 -48.08 24.06 -17.94
C ARG A 202 -48.70 22.97 -17.06
N SER A 203 -48.99 23.26 -15.79
CA SER A 203 -49.77 22.39 -14.89
C SER A 203 -51.27 22.36 -15.19
N GLN A 204 -51.81 23.28 -16.00
CA GLN A 204 -53.23 23.34 -16.39
C GLN A 204 -54.20 23.28 -15.18
N GLY A 205 -53.86 24.01 -14.11
CA GLY A 205 -54.63 24.03 -12.87
C GLY A 205 -54.31 22.89 -11.88
N HIS A 206 -53.52 21.89 -12.27
CA HIS A 206 -52.95 20.95 -11.31
C HIS A 206 -52.02 21.66 -10.32
N ARG A 207 -52.07 21.24 -9.06
CA ARG A 207 -51.26 21.76 -7.97
C ARG A 207 -50.00 20.92 -7.77
N TYR A 208 -48.91 21.55 -7.38
CA TYR A 208 -47.78 20.90 -6.73
C TYR A 208 -48.20 20.47 -5.32
N THR A 209 -47.94 19.21 -4.97
CA THR A 209 -48.44 18.57 -3.74
C THR A 209 -47.35 17.81 -2.99
N ASP A 210 -47.65 17.37 -1.77
CA ASP A 210 -46.84 16.46 -0.95
C ASP A 210 -46.25 15.28 -1.73
N ASP A 211 -46.95 14.75 -2.75
CA ASP A 211 -46.41 13.65 -3.55
C ASP A 211 -45.30 14.11 -4.50
N HIS A 212 -45.43 15.29 -5.12
CA HIS A 212 -44.35 15.90 -5.88
C HIS A 212 -43.13 16.16 -4.98
N PHE A 213 -43.37 16.64 -3.76
CA PHE A 213 -42.31 16.82 -2.75
C PHE A 213 -41.71 15.48 -2.29
N ARG A 214 -42.52 14.42 -2.16
CA ARG A 214 -42.06 13.07 -1.79
C ARG A 214 -41.16 12.46 -2.86
N ARG A 215 -41.46 12.65 -4.14
CA ARG A 215 -40.61 12.20 -5.27
C ARG A 215 -39.21 12.83 -5.23
N ALA A 216 -39.08 14.06 -4.72
CA ALA A 216 -37.80 14.75 -4.52
C ALA A 216 -37.05 14.35 -3.23
N LYS A 217 -37.48 13.31 -2.48
CA LYS A 217 -36.78 12.90 -1.24
C LYS A 217 -35.31 12.55 -1.47
N ASN A 218 -35.00 11.76 -2.48
CA ASN A 218 -33.62 11.28 -2.71
C ASN A 218 -32.65 12.41 -3.12
N THR A 219 -33.14 13.48 -3.73
CA THR A 219 -32.34 14.69 -4.03
C THR A 219 -32.19 15.59 -2.79
N ARG A 220 -33.18 15.65 -1.90
CA ARG A 220 -33.05 16.30 -0.58
C ARG A 220 -32.09 15.59 0.36
N ASP A 221 -32.19 14.27 0.47
CA ASP A 221 -31.30 13.48 1.32
C ASP A 221 -29.84 13.62 0.86
N ARG A 222 -29.61 13.83 -0.46
CA ARG A 222 -28.31 14.20 -1.04
C ARG A 222 -27.83 15.60 -0.65
N LEU A 223 -28.66 16.64 -0.65
CA LEU A 223 -28.26 18.01 -0.26
C LEU A 223 -27.55 18.06 1.10
N VAL A 224 -28.04 17.28 2.07
CA VAL A 224 -27.49 17.21 3.44
C VAL A 224 -26.08 16.62 3.45
N ILE A 225 -25.77 15.69 2.53
CA ILE A 225 -24.44 15.07 2.40
C ILE A 225 -23.52 15.93 1.52
N GLU A 226 -24.03 16.51 0.43
CA GLU A 226 -23.31 17.46 -0.43
C GLU A 226 -22.78 18.65 0.40
N ALA A 227 -23.56 19.16 1.35
CA ALA A 227 -23.15 20.20 2.28
C ALA A 227 -21.98 19.78 3.22
N GLN A 228 -21.81 18.48 3.48
CA GLN A 228 -20.72 17.93 4.29
C GLN A 228 -19.48 17.57 3.45
N VAL A 229 -19.60 17.41 2.13
CA VAL A 229 -18.49 16.99 1.24
C VAL A 229 -17.20 17.77 1.47
N PRO A 230 -17.18 19.11 1.65
CA PRO A 230 -15.94 19.84 1.88
C PRO A 230 -15.21 19.39 3.15
N VAL A 231 -15.94 19.26 4.27
CA VAL A 231 -15.41 18.85 5.57
C VAL A 231 -14.96 17.38 5.52
N ILE A 232 -15.80 16.49 4.99
CA ILE A 232 -15.48 15.06 4.88
C ILE A 232 -14.27 14.85 3.97
N ARG A 233 -14.13 15.64 2.89
CA ARG A 233 -12.96 15.62 2.02
C ARG A 233 -11.70 16.06 2.75
N GLU A 234 -11.77 17.14 3.54
CA GLU A 234 -10.62 17.63 4.32
C GLU A 234 -10.17 16.59 5.35
N GLU A 235 -11.09 16.07 6.18
CA GLU A 235 -10.84 14.97 7.13
C GLU A 235 -10.21 13.75 6.43
N THR A 236 -10.80 13.31 5.32
CA THR A 236 -10.37 12.12 4.58
C THR A 236 -8.99 12.31 3.97
N MET A 237 -8.70 13.48 3.38
CA MET A 237 -7.41 13.73 2.72
C MET A 237 -6.29 13.91 3.75
N ASN A 238 -6.58 14.50 4.91
CA ASN A 238 -5.64 14.59 6.02
C ASN A 238 -5.27 13.18 6.54
N GLU A 239 -6.27 12.31 6.78
CA GLU A 239 -6.02 10.94 7.24
C GLU A 239 -5.33 10.07 6.17
N ALA A 240 -5.71 10.21 4.90
CA ALA A 240 -5.05 9.55 3.77
C ALA A 240 -3.59 9.97 3.61
N SER A 241 -3.28 11.27 3.81
CA SER A 241 -1.90 11.79 3.82
C SER A 241 -1.08 11.18 4.97
N LEU A 242 -1.64 11.12 6.19
CA LEU A 242 -1.01 10.46 7.33
C LEU A 242 -0.86 8.94 7.17
N ILE A 243 -1.65 8.30 6.30
CA ILE A 243 -1.48 6.89 5.91
C ILE A 243 -0.32 6.76 4.92
N LEU A 244 -0.28 7.58 3.86
CA LEU A 244 0.79 7.58 2.86
C LEU A 244 2.17 7.90 3.45
N GLN A 245 2.25 8.89 4.35
CA GLN A 245 3.50 9.23 5.05
C GLN A 245 4.02 8.05 5.89
N LYS A 246 3.13 7.32 6.57
CA LYS A 246 3.50 6.11 7.33
C LYS A 246 3.90 4.97 6.40
N LEU A 247 3.21 4.78 5.27
CA LEU A 247 3.58 3.78 4.27
C LEU A 247 5.02 4.00 3.78
N GLN A 248 5.38 5.22 3.40
CA GLN A 248 6.74 5.58 2.96
C GLN A 248 7.80 5.32 4.05
N ALA A 249 7.50 5.67 5.31
CA ALA A 249 8.39 5.41 6.44
C ALA A 249 8.58 3.91 6.72
N ILE A 250 7.54 3.09 6.56
CA ILE A 250 7.61 1.63 6.71
C ILE A 250 8.30 0.98 5.50
N GLN A 251 8.07 1.50 4.29
CA GLN A 251 8.75 1.05 3.07
C GLN A 251 10.27 1.13 3.17
N SER A 252 10.78 2.07 3.98
CA SER A 252 12.20 2.31 4.25
C SER A 252 12.81 1.39 5.34
N GLN A 253 12.03 0.46 5.93
CA GLN A 253 12.51 -0.48 6.94
C GLN A 253 13.10 -1.74 6.29
N PHE A 254 14.26 -2.19 6.77
CA PHE A 254 14.96 -3.38 6.26
C PHE A 254 14.39 -4.71 6.81
N GLU A 255 14.00 -4.75 8.09
CA GLU A 255 13.53 -5.96 8.77
C GLU A 255 12.08 -6.32 8.35
N PRO A 256 11.83 -7.44 7.64
CA PRO A 256 10.54 -7.69 7.03
C PRO A 256 9.44 -8.02 8.06
N GLU A 257 9.77 -8.59 9.22
CA GLU A 257 8.82 -8.86 10.32
C GLU A 257 8.16 -7.57 10.81
N HIS A 258 8.97 -6.61 11.24
CA HIS A 258 8.51 -5.31 11.72
C HIS A 258 7.79 -4.52 10.62
N ARG A 259 8.26 -4.66 9.37
CA ARG A 259 7.63 -4.07 8.18
C ARG A 259 6.21 -4.60 7.98
N ILE A 260 6.02 -5.93 8.01
CA ILE A 260 4.70 -6.59 7.90
C ILE A 260 3.78 -6.15 9.04
N GLU A 261 4.22 -6.21 10.30
CA GLU A 261 3.41 -5.86 11.46
C GLU A 261 2.93 -4.39 11.39
N ASN A 262 3.80 -3.47 10.96
CA ASN A 262 3.46 -2.06 10.79
C ASN A 262 2.53 -1.81 9.59
N LEU A 263 2.68 -2.55 8.49
CA LEU A 263 1.76 -2.48 7.35
C LEU A 263 0.38 -3.04 7.68
N GLU A 264 0.28 -4.13 8.46
CA GLU A 264 -1.01 -4.70 8.86
C GLU A 264 -1.79 -3.77 9.81
N LYS A 265 -1.09 -3.06 10.71
CA LYS A 265 -1.69 -1.94 11.48
C LYS A 265 -2.19 -0.81 10.57
N LEU A 266 -1.47 -0.52 9.49
CA LEU A 266 -1.84 0.53 8.52
C LEU A 266 -3.00 0.10 7.61
N LEU A 267 -3.11 -1.19 7.31
CA LEU A 267 -4.23 -1.78 6.58
C LEU A 267 -5.54 -1.62 7.36
N ILE A 268 -5.54 -1.94 8.66
CA ILE A 268 -6.69 -1.71 9.56
C ILE A 268 -7.10 -0.23 9.57
N ARG A 269 -6.13 0.70 9.57
CA ARG A 269 -6.40 2.15 9.55
C ARG A 269 -7.06 2.61 8.24
N SER A 270 -6.63 2.08 7.09
CA SER A 270 -7.24 2.41 5.79
C SER A 270 -8.63 1.78 5.59
N ASP A 271 -8.86 0.56 6.09
CA ASP A 271 -10.19 -0.07 6.17
C ASP A 271 -11.17 0.72 7.07
N GLY A 272 -10.70 1.19 8.23
CA GLY A 272 -11.48 2.08 9.10
C GLY A 272 -11.88 3.39 8.41
N LEU A 273 -10.99 3.98 7.60
CA LEU A 273 -11.30 5.17 6.82
C LEU A 273 -12.32 4.89 5.71
N LEU A 274 -12.23 3.75 5.00
CA LEU A 274 -13.22 3.33 4.01
C LEU A 274 -14.62 3.12 4.63
N LYS A 275 -14.70 2.53 5.83
CA LYS A 275 -15.95 2.37 6.58
C LYS A 275 -16.55 3.72 6.95
N SER A 276 -15.77 4.62 7.53
CA SER A 276 -16.19 6.00 7.84
C SER A 276 -16.74 6.75 6.61
N ILE A 277 -16.09 6.63 5.44
CA ILE A 277 -16.58 7.23 4.18
C ILE A 277 -17.93 6.61 3.77
N THR A 278 -18.06 5.28 3.85
CA THR A 278 -19.28 4.55 3.47
C THR A 278 -20.47 4.90 4.37
N GLU A 279 -20.24 4.98 5.69
CA GLU A 279 -21.24 5.39 6.69
C GLU A 279 -21.68 6.85 6.51
N LYS A 280 -20.76 7.74 6.11
CA LYS A 280 -21.06 9.14 5.80
C LYS A 280 -21.79 9.32 4.46
N ASP A 281 -21.49 8.52 3.44
CA ASP A 281 -22.14 8.55 2.12
C ASP A 281 -23.60 8.06 2.14
N LYS A 282 -23.91 7.10 3.02
CA LYS A 282 -25.27 6.53 3.19
C LYS A 282 -25.87 5.96 1.90
N GLY A 283 -25.03 5.59 0.93
CA GLY A 283 -25.42 5.02 -0.35
C GLY A 283 -25.90 6.05 -1.38
N THR A 284 -25.62 7.35 -1.20
CA THR A 284 -25.94 8.34 -2.24
C THR A 284 -24.96 8.32 -3.41
N GLY A 285 -23.74 7.81 -3.23
CA GLY A 285 -22.65 7.83 -4.20
C GLY A 285 -21.93 9.18 -4.29
N THR A 286 -22.26 10.15 -3.43
CA THR A 286 -21.68 11.50 -3.41
C THR A 286 -20.18 11.48 -3.07
N LEU A 287 -19.73 10.54 -2.23
CA LEU A 287 -18.34 10.41 -1.77
C LEU A 287 -17.51 9.41 -2.60
N HIS A 288 -18.03 8.93 -3.73
CA HIS A 288 -17.40 7.87 -4.54
C HIS A 288 -15.92 8.14 -4.87
N VAL A 289 -15.57 9.36 -5.26
CA VAL A 289 -14.19 9.76 -5.60
C VAL A 289 -13.24 9.69 -4.38
N LEU A 290 -13.73 10.04 -3.19
CA LEU A 290 -12.97 9.90 -1.94
C LEU A 290 -12.76 8.41 -1.62
N SER A 291 -13.82 7.60 -1.75
CA SER A 291 -13.76 6.16 -1.54
C SER A 291 -12.78 5.48 -2.50
N GLN A 292 -12.78 5.85 -3.79
CA GLN A 292 -11.80 5.36 -4.77
C GLN A 292 -10.36 5.73 -4.38
N THR A 293 -10.14 6.97 -3.94
CA THR A 293 -8.80 7.45 -3.56
C THR A 293 -8.25 6.64 -2.38
N VAL A 294 -9.04 6.44 -1.33
CA VAL A 294 -8.61 5.64 -0.17
C VAL A 294 -8.50 4.15 -0.52
N HIS A 295 -9.35 3.61 -1.40
CA HIS A 295 -9.28 2.22 -1.82
C HIS A 295 -7.99 1.92 -2.60
N SER A 296 -7.52 2.84 -3.45
CA SER A 296 -6.20 2.71 -4.09
C SER A 296 -5.04 2.67 -3.08
N ILE A 297 -5.12 3.47 -2.00
CA ILE A 297 -4.12 3.46 -0.91
C ILE A 297 -4.17 2.13 -0.14
N HIS A 298 -5.37 1.64 0.17
CA HIS A 298 -5.59 0.35 0.83
C HIS A 298 -5.00 -0.82 0.01
N ASN A 299 -5.25 -0.86 -1.30
CA ASN A 299 -4.70 -1.89 -2.18
C ASN A 299 -3.18 -1.80 -2.29
N THR A 300 -2.60 -0.58 -2.30
CA THR A 300 -1.13 -0.40 -2.24
C THR A 300 -0.53 -1.00 -0.97
N ILE A 301 -1.21 -0.90 0.18
CA ILE A 301 -0.77 -1.52 1.44
C ILE A 301 -0.85 -3.06 1.36
N LEU A 302 -1.91 -3.62 0.75
CA LEU A 302 -2.03 -5.07 0.53
C LEU A 302 -0.88 -5.64 -0.31
N ASP A 303 -0.53 -4.98 -1.41
CA ASP A 303 0.57 -5.40 -2.28
C ASP A 303 1.94 -5.27 -1.58
N GLU A 304 2.15 -4.25 -0.74
CA GLU A 304 3.37 -4.11 0.06
C GLU A 304 3.49 -5.17 1.17
N ILE A 305 2.37 -5.59 1.79
CA ILE A 305 2.34 -6.72 2.74
C ILE A 305 2.74 -8.01 2.02
N LYS A 306 2.16 -8.25 0.83
CA LYS A 306 2.45 -9.42 -0.01
C LYS A 306 3.91 -9.44 -0.46
N PHE A 307 4.46 -8.31 -0.89
CA PHE A 307 5.87 -8.18 -1.23
C PHE A 307 6.78 -8.46 -0.01
N SER A 308 6.46 -7.88 1.15
CA SER A 308 7.24 -8.10 2.39
C SER A 308 7.25 -9.57 2.84
N LYS A 309 6.12 -10.28 2.69
CA LYS A 309 6.02 -11.71 3.00
C LYS A 309 6.87 -12.56 2.04
N ASN A 310 6.83 -12.29 0.74
CA ASN A 310 7.70 -12.95 -0.24
C ASN A 310 9.21 -12.73 0.06
N VAL A 311 9.59 -11.52 0.51
CA VAL A 311 10.97 -11.22 0.92
C VAL A 311 11.38 -12.01 2.17
N LYS A 312 10.51 -12.07 3.20
CA LYS A 312 10.74 -12.87 4.41
C LYS A 312 10.96 -14.35 4.08
N GLU A 313 10.06 -14.97 3.31
CA GLU A 313 10.16 -16.38 2.92
C GLU A 313 11.46 -16.68 2.16
N LYS A 314 11.88 -15.78 1.25
CA LYS A 314 13.16 -15.90 0.54
C LYS A 314 14.35 -15.78 1.50
N ASN A 315 14.33 -14.86 2.45
CA ASN A 315 15.41 -14.69 3.43
C ASN A 315 15.53 -15.90 4.36
N GLU A 316 14.42 -16.43 4.88
CA GLU A 316 14.41 -17.66 5.68
C GLU A 316 14.96 -18.86 4.90
N ARG A 317 14.63 -18.96 3.60
CA ARG A 317 15.15 -20.02 2.73
C ARG A 317 16.66 -19.87 2.50
N MET A 318 17.13 -18.68 2.12
CA MET A 318 18.57 -18.45 1.90
C MET A 318 19.39 -18.73 3.16
N LYS A 319 18.89 -18.34 4.34
CA LYS A 319 19.53 -18.64 5.63
C LYS A 319 19.65 -20.16 5.89
N LYS A 320 18.61 -20.95 5.61
CA LYS A 320 18.66 -22.42 5.73
C LYS A 320 19.65 -23.04 4.74
N GLU A 321 19.68 -22.57 3.49
CA GLU A 321 20.65 -23.02 2.49
C GLU A 321 22.10 -22.64 2.86
N GLU A 322 22.31 -21.54 3.59
CA GLU A 322 23.62 -21.12 4.13
C GLU A 322 24.03 -21.95 5.37
N GLU A 323 23.12 -22.17 6.32
CA GLU A 323 23.34 -23.04 7.49
C GLU A 323 23.70 -24.47 7.07
N GLU A 324 23.03 -25.03 6.06
CA GLU A 324 23.32 -26.35 5.51
C GLU A 324 24.70 -26.39 4.80
N ARG A 325 25.04 -25.38 4.00
CA ARG A 325 26.38 -25.25 3.39
C ARG A 325 27.49 -25.16 4.43
N MET A 326 27.29 -24.37 5.49
CA MET A 326 28.24 -24.24 6.58
C MET A 326 28.43 -25.55 7.35
N LYS A 327 27.35 -26.32 7.55
CA LYS A 327 27.43 -27.66 8.15
C LYS A 327 28.22 -28.64 7.28
N ILE A 328 27.95 -28.70 5.97
CA ILE A 328 28.68 -29.55 5.02
C ILE A 328 30.17 -29.17 4.98
N PHE A 329 30.48 -27.86 4.96
CA PHE A 329 31.85 -27.38 5.01
C PHE A 329 32.56 -27.75 6.32
N GLN A 330 31.91 -27.62 7.47
CA GLN A 330 32.45 -28.02 8.77
C GLN A 330 32.73 -29.53 8.83
N GLU A 331 31.78 -30.36 8.39
CA GLU A 331 31.96 -31.82 8.31
C GLU A 331 33.14 -32.21 7.40
N GLU A 332 33.38 -31.49 6.31
CA GLU A 332 34.52 -31.73 5.42
C GLU A 332 35.85 -31.28 6.03
N MET A 333 35.88 -30.14 6.71
CA MET A 333 37.05 -29.67 7.44
C MET A 333 37.44 -30.63 8.58
N ASP A 334 36.47 -31.17 9.31
CA ASP A 334 36.72 -32.15 10.38
C ASP A 334 37.23 -33.49 9.84
N LYS A 335 36.74 -33.95 8.67
CA LYS A 335 37.31 -35.11 7.95
C LYS A 335 38.76 -34.87 7.55
N GLN A 336 39.08 -33.72 6.96
CA GLN A 336 40.46 -33.39 6.54
C GLN A 336 41.41 -33.32 7.74
N LYS A 337 40.96 -32.71 8.84
CA LYS A 337 41.70 -32.67 10.10
C LYS A 337 41.97 -34.07 10.65
N ALA A 338 40.95 -34.93 10.73
CA ALA A 338 41.11 -36.31 11.21
C ALA A 338 42.06 -37.13 10.32
N ALA A 339 42.02 -36.94 8.99
CA ALA A 339 42.95 -37.58 8.07
C ALA A 339 44.40 -37.11 8.27
N TYR A 340 44.61 -35.81 8.52
CA TYR A 340 45.93 -35.24 8.83
C TYR A 340 46.48 -35.72 10.18
N GLU A 341 45.64 -35.78 11.22
CA GLU A 341 46.01 -36.35 12.52
C GLU A 341 46.38 -37.83 12.41
N LYS A 342 45.68 -38.62 11.59
CA LYS A 342 46.01 -40.03 11.30
C LYS A 342 47.36 -40.17 10.60
N LEU A 343 47.67 -39.35 9.60
CA LEU A 343 48.98 -39.32 8.94
C LEU A 343 50.12 -39.01 9.92
N ILE A 344 49.90 -38.10 10.88
CA ILE A 344 50.88 -37.81 11.94
C ILE A 344 51.09 -39.00 12.87
N GLN A 345 50.05 -39.78 13.19
CA GLN A 345 50.19 -41.00 14.00
C GLN A 345 50.91 -42.11 13.24
N GLU A 346 50.58 -42.32 11.96
CA GLU A 346 51.22 -43.33 11.11
C GLU A 346 52.72 -43.04 10.92
N GLY A 347 53.09 -41.78 10.65
CA GLY A 347 54.50 -41.37 10.56
C GLY A 347 55.28 -41.62 11.86
N LYS A 348 54.69 -41.33 13.02
CA LYS A 348 55.30 -41.62 14.33
C LYS A 348 55.49 -43.13 14.56
N LEU A 349 54.53 -43.94 14.13
CA LEU A 349 54.59 -45.41 14.27
C LEU A 349 55.67 -46.02 13.38
N ASP A 350 55.80 -45.53 12.14
CA ASP A 350 56.86 -45.99 11.23
C ASP A 350 58.26 -45.52 11.65
N ASP A 351 58.39 -44.32 12.23
CA ASP A 351 59.64 -43.89 12.87
C ASP A 351 60.01 -44.76 14.09
N GLN A 352 59.02 -45.24 14.86
CA GLN A 352 59.26 -46.20 15.94
C GLN A 352 59.71 -47.56 15.39
N ARG A 353 58.99 -48.13 14.40
CA ARG A 353 59.35 -49.39 13.73
C ARG A 353 60.76 -49.35 13.13
N ARG A 354 61.17 -48.22 12.54
CA ARG A 354 62.53 -48.03 12.02
C ARG A 354 63.59 -48.12 13.11
N LYS A 355 63.36 -47.52 14.28
CA LYS A 355 64.27 -47.59 15.43
C LYS A 355 64.34 -49.01 16.03
N GLU A 356 63.19 -49.68 16.13
CA GLU A 356 63.11 -51.07 16.60
C GLU A 356 63.89 -52.02 15.67
N MET A 357 63.70 -51.89 14.35
CA MET A 357 64.43 -52.66 13.34
C MET A 357 65.94 -52.37 13.35
N GLN A 358 66.36 -51.13 13.56
CA GLN A 358 67.78 -50.77 13.70
C GLN A 358 68.39 -51.44 14.95
N LEU A 359 67.70 -51.38 16.10
CA LEU A 359 68.14 -52.01 17.34
C LEU A 359 68.20 -53.55 17.22
N GLU A 360 67.29 -54.16 16.47
CA GLU A 360 67.31 -55.59 16.19
C GLU A 360 68.47 -55.99 15.27
N GLN A 361 68.74 -55.23 14.21
CA GLN A 361 69.92 -55.45 13.36
C GLN A 361 71.24 -55.28 14.13
N GLU A 362 71.31 -54.32 15.05
CA GLU A 362 72.48 -54.10 15.91
C GLU A 362 72.69 -55.26 16.90
N ARG A 363 71.63 -55.75 17.55
CA ARG A 363 71.66 -56.98 18.37
C ARG A 363 72.09 -58.20 17.56
N MET A 364 71.59 -58.37 16.33
CA MET A 364 72.00 -59.47 15.45
C MET A 364 73.49 -59.38 15.09
N ARG A 365 74.02 -58.19 14.81
CA ARG A 365 75.47 -57.98 14.59
C ARG A 365 76.28 -58.34 15.82
N GLN A 366 75.91 -57.83 17.00
CA GLN A 366 76.59 -58.14 18.27
C GLN A 366 76.61 -59.65 18.54
N SER A 367 75.49 -60.36 18.31
CA SER A 367 75.44 -61.82 18.43
C SER A 367 76.30 -62.55 17.40
N LEU A 368 76.36 -62.07 16.15
CA LEU A 368 77.20 -62.63 15.09
C LEU A 368 78.69 -62.44 15.36
N ASP A 369 79.09 -61.28 15.89
CA ASP A 369 80.49 -60.99 16.21
C ASP A 369 80.93 -61.68 17.52
N GLU A 370 80.02 -61.89 18.48
CA GLU A 370 80.24 -62.84 19.58
C GLU A 370 80.43 -64.28 19.08
N GLN A 371 79.58 -64.74 18.15
CA GLN A 371 79.66 -66.09 17.58
C GLN A 371 81.02 -66.28 16.88
N ARG A 372 81.39 -65.35 16.00
CA ARG A 372 82.69 -65.32 15.31
C ARG A 372 83.87 -65.31 16.28
N LYS A 373 83.77 -64.56 17.38
CA LYS A 373 84.82 -64.55 18.41
C LYS A 373 84.95 -65.92 19.07
N LYS A 374 83.84 -66.56 19.47
CA LYS A 374 83.84 -67.91 20.05
C LYS A 374 84.42 -68.95 19.07
N ASP A 375 84.08 -68.84 17.78
CA ASP A 375 84.62 -69.70 16.72
C ASP A 375 86.13 -69.48 16.50
N LEU A 376 86.61 -68.23 16.54
CA LEU A 376 88.04 -67.91 16.47
C LEU A 376 88.79 -68.43 17.71
N ASP A 377 88.29 -68.15 18.91
CA ASP A 377 88.86 -68.62 20.18
C ASP A 377 88.90 -70.17 20.26
N ALA A 378 87.99 -70.87 19.56
CA ALA A 378 87.98 -72.33 19.45
C ALA A 378 88.99 -72.84 18.40
N ARG A 379 89.09 -72.16 17.26
CA ARG A 379 90.00 -72.49 16.15
C ARG A 379 91.47 -72.24 16.50
N GLU A 380 91.74 -71.20 17.29
CA GLU A 380 93.08 -70.97 17.86
C GLU A 380 93.48 -72.09 18.82
N ARG A 381 92.56 -72.56 19.69
CA ARG A 381 92.80 -73.73 20.55
C ARG A 381 93.05 -75.02 19.76
N GLN A 382 92.35 -75.25 18.65
CA GLN A 382 92.68 -76.36 17.73
C GLN A 382 94.08 -76.23 17.13
N LEU A 383 94.47 -75.02 16.69
CA LEU A 383 95.82 -74.77 16.16
C LEU A 383 96.91 -74.94 17.23
N GLN A 384 96.65 -74.59 18.49
CA GLN A 384 97.58 -74.85 19.60
C GLN A 384 97.76 -76.37 19.82
N LEU A 385 96.67 -77.14 19.88
CA LEU A 385 96.72 -78.61 20.01
C LEU A 385 97.47 -79.27 18.84
N GLN A 386 97.18 -78.88 17.58
CA GLN A 386 97.90 -79.41 16.41
C GLN A 386 99.39 -79.06 16.42
N ASN A 387 99.77 -77.89 16.94
CA ASN A 387 101.18 -77.53 17.09
C ASN A 387 101.88 -78.34 18.20
N GLU A 388 101.18 -78.72 19.28
CA GLU A 388 101.71 -79.67 20.26
C GLU A 388 101.89 -81.08 19.69
N GLU A 389 100.94 -81.58 18.89
CA GLU A 389 101.07 -82.87 18.19
C GLU A 389 102.22 -82.86 17.17
N LEU A 390 102.33 -81.81 16.35
CA LEU A 390 103.46 -81.62 15.43
C LEU A 390 104.81 -81.52 16.16
N ARG A 391 104.82 -80.95 17.36
CA ARG A 391 106.01 -80.88 18.20
C ARG A 391 106.38 -82.27 18.75
N ARG A 392 105.42 -83.05 19.25
CA ARG A 392 105.66 -84.44 19.70
C ARG A 392 106.19 -85.30 18.55
N MET A 393 105.60 -85.22 17.35
CA MET A 393 106.10 -85.96 16.18
C MET A 393 107.53 -85.54 15.77
N ARG A 394 107.94 -84.29 16.01
CA ARG A 394 109.34 -83.87 15.83
C ARG A 394 110.25 -84.45 16.91
N GLU A 395 109.84 -84.41 18.16
CA GLU A 395 110.59 -84.97 19.29
C GLU A 395 110.74 -86.52 19.15
N GLU A 396 109.73 -87.23 18.63
CA GLU A 396 109.82 -88.64 18.22
C GLU A 396 110.73 -88.86 17.00
N SER A 397 110.63 -88.01 15.97
CA SER A 397 111.47 -88.10 14.76
C SER A 397 112.96 -87.90 15.07
N ASP A 398 113.30 -86.92 15.92
CA ASP A 398 114.69 -86.69 16.34
C ASP A 398 115.19 -87.77 17.32
N SER A 399 114.30 -88.40 18.13
CA SER A 399 114.62 -89.61 18.90
C SER A 399 114.96 -90.80 17.99
N LEU A 400 114.12 -91.09 17.00
CA LEU A 400 114.38 -92.13 15.97
C LEU A 400 115.68 -91.84 15.19
N ARG A 401 115.95 -90.57 14.90
CA ARG A 401 117.17 -90.12 14.21
C ARG A 401 118.43 -90.33 15.05
N ASN A 402 118.36 -90.09 16.36
CA ASN A 402 119.48 -90.34 17.27
C ASN A 402 119.76 -91.85 17.40
N ASN A 403 118.73 -92.68 17.57
CA ASN A 403 118.87 -94.15 17.55
C ASN A 403 119.54 -94.64 16.25
N PHE A 404 119.19 -94.05 15.10
CA PHE A 404 119.82 -94.38 13.81
C PHE A 404 121.32 -94.01 13.75
N TYR A 405 121.75 -92.97 14.47
CA TYR A 405 123.17 -92.61 14.57
C TYR A 405 123.96 -93.50 15.53
N GLU A 406 123.35 -93.98 16.63
CA GLU A 406 124.00 -94.91 17.56
C GLU A 406 124.23 -96.29 16.94
N VAL A 407 123.21 -96.87 16.29
CA VAL A 407 123.34 -98.16 15.56
C VAL A 407 124.49 -98.11 14.55
N LYS A 408 124.64 -96.97 13.85
CA LYS A 408 125.65 -96.80 12.80
C LYS A 408 127.10 -96.63 13.31
N GLN A 409 127.33 -96.63 14.62
CA GLN A 409 128.68 -96.67 15.19
C GLN A 409 129.14 -98.08 15.65
N GLN A 410 128.26 -99.08 15.67
CA GLN A 410 128.62 -100.43 16.13
C GLN A 410 128.99 -101.41 15.00
N GLU A 411 128.56 -101.18 13.76
CA GLU A 411 128.92 -102.04 12.63
C GLU A 411 130.23 -101.61 11.95
N SER A 412 131.26 -102.45 12.09
CA SER A 412 132.55 -102.34 11.41
C SER A 412 133.00 -103.70 10.86
N GLN A 413 133.73 -103.67 9.74
CA GLN A 413 134.46 -104.80 9.10
C GLN A 413 133.65 -105.78 8.20
N SER A 414 134.31 -106.25 7.12
CA SER A 414 133.91 -107.30 6.14
C SER A 414 132.68 -107.03 5.24
N PHE A 415 132.82 -106.65 3.96
CA PHE A 415 133.04 -107.51 2.76
C PHE A 415 131.99 -108.63 2.54
N GLY A 416 131.39 -108.82 1.34
CA GLY A 416 131.41 -108.01 0.09
C GLY A 416 131.14 -108.82 -1.20
N PHE A 417 130.44 -108.22 -2.19
CA PHE A 417 130.07 -108.77 -3.52
C PHE A 417 129.13 -110.00 -3.52
N LEU A 418 128.43 -110.40 -4.59
CA LEU A 418 128.33 -110.00 -6.02
C LEU A 418 126.80 -110.20 -6.40
N ASP A 419 126.11 -109.60 -7.36
CA ASP A 419 126.31 -108.61 -8.46
C ASP A 419 124.91 -107.99 -8.79
N PHE A 420 124.48 -107.32 -9.88
CA PHE A 420 124.94 -106.75 -11.18
C PHE A 420 123.85 -105.71 -11.58
N ILE A 421 123.95 -104.69 -12.45
CA ILE A 421 125.04 -104.13 -13.26
C ILE A 421 124.94 -102.57 -13.32
N THR A 422 124.51 -101.96 -14.42
CA THR A 422 124.54 -100.51 -14.76
C THR A 422 123.38 -100.16 -15.75
N LEU A 423 123.04 -98.90 -16.14
CA LEU A 423 123.88 -97.99 -16.97
C LEU A 423 123.36 -96.52 -17.11
N ILE A 424 124.26 -95.55 -16.86
CA ILE A 424 124.43 -94.17 -17.43
C ILE A 424 123.29 -93.10 -17.36
N ALA A 425 123.46 -92.19 -16.38
CA ALA A 425 123.45 -90.71 -16.38
C ALA A 425 122.78 -89.79 -17.46
N LYS A 426 121.98 -88.83 -16.93
CA LYS A 426 121.84 -87.37 -17.30
C LYS A 426 121.19 -86.98 -18.66
N PRO A 427 120.68 -85.72 -18.86
CA PRO A 427 120.54 -84.57 -17.93
C PRO A 427 119.20 -83.74 -17.99
N ILE A 428 119.09 -82.73 -17.11
CA ILE A 428 118.44 -81.39 -17.28
C ILE A 428 116.89 -81.23 -17.35
N LEU A 429 116.35 -80.76 -16.21
CA LEU A 429 115.57 -79.52 -15.98
C LEU A 429 114.75 -78.84 -17.11
N LYS A 430 113.41 -78.85 -16.92
CA LYS A 430 112.47 -77.69 -16.99
C LYS A 430 111.40 -77.96 -15.90
N LEU A 431 111.04 -77.12 -14.93
CA LEU A 431 110.99 -75.65 -14.73
C LEU A 431 109.98 -74.89 -15.62
N PHE A 432 108.95 -74.39 -14.93
CA PHE A 432 107.94 -73.37 -15.27
C PHE A 432 107.25 -73.42 -16.65
N GLY A 433 105.95 -73.72 -16.61
CA GLY A 433 104.96 -72.93 -17.35
C GLY A 433 104.53 -71.74 -16.49
N PHE A 434 104.23 -70.61 -17.13
CA PHE A 434 103.60 -69.43 -16.53
C PHE A 434 102.09 -69.64 -16.35
#